data_AF-A2GUG5-F1
#
_entry.id   AF-A2GUG5-F1
#
_cell.length_a   1.000
_cell.length_b   1.000
_cell.length_c   1.000
_cell.angle_alpha   90.00
_cell.angle_beta   90.00
_cell.angle_gamma   90.00
#
_symmetry.space_group_name_H-M   'P 1'
#
loop_
_entity.id
_entity.type
_entity.pdbx_description
1 polymer ?
#
loop_
_entity_poly.entity_id
_entity_poly.type
_entity_poly.pdbx_seq_one_letter_code
_entity_poly.pdbx_strand_id
1 'polypeptide(L)'
;EGLLYIVQKPKDFNTKRYKIGRTYNITQRYDSTVNRVKVVFVNDMRAAETELLEKFEKRYGAPMKGKETFEVDEIDKAIKLFDEVAEKYM
;
A
#
# COMPACT_ATOMS: atom_id res chain seq x y z
N GLU A 1 9.33 -5.87 -13.14
CA GLU A 1 8.11 -5.04 -13.28
C GLU A 1 6.91 -5.67 -12.59
N GLY A 2 5.94 -4.86 -12.16
CA GLY A 2 4.73 -5.30 -11.46
C GLY A 2 3.89 -4.14 -10.93
N LEU A 3 2.88 -4.43 -10.11
CA LEU A 3 1.95 -3.44 -9.58
C LEU A 3 2.14 -3.29 -8.08
N LEU A 4 2.38 -2.08 -7.61
CA LEU A 4 2.25 -1.72 -6.21
C LEU A 4 0.79 -1.35 -5.93
N TYR A 5 0.29 -1.69 -4.75
CA TYR A 5 -1.06 -1.33 -4.32
C TYR A 5 -1.10 -0.83 -2.88
N ILE A 6 -2.08 0.03 -2.63
CA ILE A 6 -2.56 0.42 -1.31
C ILE A 6 -4.07 0.21 -1.27
N VAL A 7 -4.54 -0.51 -0.26
CA VAL A 7 -5.97 -0.84 -0.05
C VAL A 7 -6.34 -0.63 1.41
N GLN A 8 -7.57 -0.22 1.66
CA GLN A 8 -8.09 -0.06 3.02
C GLN A 8 -8.76 -1.36 3.48
N LYS A 9 -8.45 -1.82 4.71
CA LYS A 9 -9.03 -3.04 5.31
C LYS A 9 -9.35 -2.87 6.80
N PRO A 10 -10.56 -3.22 7.27
CA PRO A 10 -11.74 -3.63 6.49
C PRO A 10 -12.35 -2.50 5.64
N LYS A 11 -13.32 -2.84 4.78
CA LYS A 11 -14.07 -1.91 3.91
C LYS A 11 -14.89 -0.85 4.69
N ASP A 12 -15.03 -1.02 6.00
CA ASP A 12 -15.67 -0.04 6.87
C ASP A 12 -14.99 1.33 6.76
N PHE A 13 -15.77 2.38 6.48
CA PHE A 13 -15.27 3.75 6.32
C PHE A 13 -14.59 4.31 7.58
N ASN A 14 -14.75 3.64 8.73
CA ASN A 14 -14.22 4.08 10.01
C ASN A 14 -12.83 3.50 10.36
N THR A 15 -12.23 2.68 9.47
CA THR A 15 -10.92 2.06 9.75
C THR A 15 -9.80 2.83 9.06
N LYS A 16 -8.81 3.21 9.88
CA LYS A 16 -7.55 3.81 9.46
C LYS A 16 -6.51 2.78 9.02
N ARG A 17 -6.90 1.54 8.74
CA ARG A 17 -5.98 0.45 8.43
C ARG A 17 -5.83 0.27 6.93
N TYR A 18 -4.61 0.41 6.46
CA TYR A 18 -4.26 0.29 5.05
C TYR A 18 -3.24 -0.81 4.88
N LYS A 19 -3.55 -1.72 3.96
CA LYS A 19 -2.64 -2.74 3.51
C LYS A 19 -1.92 -2.26 2.25
N ILE A 20 -0.60 -2.30 2.28
CA ILE A 20 0.28 -2.02 1.15
C ILE A 20 0.99 -3.30 0.71
N GLY A 21 1.36 -3.39 -0.56
CA GLY A 21 2.16 -4.50 -1.06
C GLY A 21 2.22 -4.52 -2.57
N ARG A 22 2.80 -5.59 -3.13
CA ARG A 22 2.87 -5.79 -4.58
C ARG A 22 1.99 -6.92 -5.08
N THR A 23 1.55 -6.81 -6.32
CA THR A 23 0.85 -7.85 -7.06
C THR A 23 1.29 -7.87 -8.51
N TYR A 24 1.25 -9.04 -9.13
CA TYR A 24 1.40 -9.18 -10.58
C TYR A 24 0.06 -9.10 -11.30
N ASN A 25 -1.05 -9.25 -10.57
CA ASN A 25 -2.37 -9.33 -11.15
C ASN A 25 -3.39 -8.60 -10.28
N ILE A 26 -4.10 -7.65 -10.87
CA ILE A 26 -5.12 -6.87 -10.16
C ILE A 26 -6.50 -7.50 -10.25
N THR A 27 -6.75 -8.33 -11.24
CA THR A 27 -8.11 -8.76 -11.61
C THR A 27 -8.72 -9.78 -10.65
N GLN A 28 -7.94 -10.44 -9.78
CA GLN A 28 -8.42 -11.58 -8.98
C GLN A 28 -8.39 -11.40 -7.45
N ARG A 29 -7.76 -10.34 -6.90
CA ARG A 29 -7.59 -10.19 -5.44
C ARG A 29 -8.48 -9.15 -4.76
N TYR A 30 -9.27 -8.39 -5.51
CA TYR A 30 -10.22 -7.43 -4.93
C TYR A 30 -11.53 -8.15 -4.63
N ASP A 31 -11.42 -9.07 -3.68
CA ASP A 31 -12.55 -9.62 -2.95
C ASP A 31 -13.31 -8.43 -2.34
N SER A 32 -14.65 -8.41 -2.42
CA SER A 32 -15.58 -7.31 -2.10
C SER A 32 -15.47 -6.66 -0.70
N THR A 33 -14.45 -7.03 0.07
CA THR A 33 -14.14 -6.70 1.46
C THR A 33 -13.05 -5.63 1.63
N VAL A 34 -12.50 -5.07 0.55
CA VAL A 34 -11.46 -4.01 0.59
C VAL A 34 -11.81 -2.80 -0.28
N ASN A 35 -11.46 -1.59 0.16
CA ASN A 35 -11.53 -0.41 -0.71
C ASN A 35 -10.20 -0.21 -1.42
N ARG A 36 -10.24 -0.11 -2.75
CA ARG A 36 -9.06 0.23 -3.56
C ARG A 36 -8.74 1.71 -3.37
N VAL A 37 -7.58 1.99 -2.78
CA VAL A 37 -7.11 3.38 -2.62
C VAL A 37 -6.34 3.77 -3.88
N LYS A 38 -5.22 3.09 -4.16
CA LYS A 38 -4.38 3.40 -5.32
C LYS A 38 -3.56 2.19 -5.76
N VAL A 39 -3.22 2.15 -7.04
CA VAL A 39 -2.36 1.14 -7.64
C VAL A 39 -1.53 1.80 -8.72
N VAL A 40 -0.23 1.55 -8.73
CA VAL A 40 0.70 2.06 -9.73
C VAL A 40 1.58 0.91 -10.25
N PHE A 41 1.88 0.96 -11.55
CA PHE A 41 2.83 0.03 -12.18
C PHE A 41 4.25 0.54 -11.97
N VAL A 42 5.17 -0.36 -11.62
CA VAL A 42 6.57 -0.04 -11.36
C VAL A 42 7.48 -1.07 -12.04
N ASN A 43 8.60 -0.61 -12.57
CA ASN A 43 9.66 -1.43 -13.16
C ASN A 43 10.27 -2.37 -12.12
N ASP A 44 10.43 -1.92 -10.88
CA ASP A 44 11.07 -2.71 -9.81
C ASP A 44 10.21 -2.82 -8.53
N MET A 45 9.11 -3.58 -8.61
CA MET A 45 8.17 -3.75 -7.49
C MET A 45 8.77 -4.38 -6.23
N ARG A 46 9.92 -5.06 -6.32
CA ARG A 46 10.60 -5.64 -5.14
C ARG A 46 11.26 -4.54 -4.33
N ALA A 47 12.08 -3.73 -4.99
CA ALA A 47 12.72 -2.58 -4.36
C ALA A 47 11.67 -1.55 -3.89
N ALA A 48 10.67 -1.30 -4.72
CA ALA A 48 9.60 -0.36 -4.39
C ALA A 48 8.76 -0.81 -3.18
N GLU A 49 8.42 -2.10 -3.05
CA GLU A 49 7.75 -2.62 -1.85
C GLU A 49 8.61 -2.44 -0.60
N THR A 50 9.89 -2.80 -0.66
CA THR A 50 10.80 -2.65 0.49
C THR A 50 10.91 -1.19 0.92
N GLU A 51 11.17 -0.25 -0.01
CA GLU A 51 11.28 1.17 0.33
C GLU A 51 9.94 1.71 0.86
N LEU A 52 8.81 1.28 0.29
CA LEU A 52 7.48 1.65 0.76
C LEU A 52 7.23 1.16 2.19
N LEU A 53 7.53 -0.10 2.48
CA LEU A 53 7.40 -0.69 3.82
C LEU A 53 8.27 0.04 4.83
N GLU A 54 9.53 0.33 4.49
CA GLU A 54 10.44 1.07 5.38
C GLU A 54 9.95 2.49 5.66
N LYS A 55 9.47 3.22 4.64
CA LYS A 55 8.91 4.56 4.84
C LYS A 55 7.62 4.54 5.66
N PHE A 56 6.76 3.56 5.43
CA PHE A 56 5.53 3.37 6.20
C PHE A 56 5.85 3.00 7.65
N GLU A 57 6.80 2.10 7.88
CA GLU A 57 7.22 1.70 9.22
C GLU A 57 7.84 2.88 9.99
N LYS A 58 8.67 3.69 9.31
CA LYS A 58 9.27 4.88 9.91
C LYS A 58 8.25 5.98 10.25
N ARG A 59 7.14 6.07 9.50
CA ARG A 59 6.13 7.12 9.67
C ARG A 59 4.95 6.72 10.55
N TYR A 60 4.48 5.49 10.41
CA TYR A 60 3.27 4.96 11.05
C TYR A 60 3.59 3.88 12.11
N GLY A 61 4.85 3.44 12.21
CA GLY A 61 5.26 2.39 13.13
C GLY A 61 5.11 0.99 12.56
N ALA A 62 5.30 -0.01 13.43
CA ALA A 62 5.31 -1.41 13.03
C ALA A 62 3.95 -1.88 12.45
N PRO A 63 3.95 -2.75 11.43
CA PRO A 63 2.72 -3.23 10.81
C PRO A 63 1.86 -4.09 11.74
N MET A 64 0.56 -3.80 11.80
CA MET A 64 -0.45 -4.59 12.50
C MET A 64 -0.79 -5.85 11.70
N LYS A 65 -0.14 -6.98 11.99
CA LYS A 65 -0.42 -8.30 11.40
C LYS A 65 -0.04 -8.44 9.91
N GLY A 66 0.85 -9.40 9.62
CA GLY A 66 1.17 -9.82 8.25
C GLY A 66 2.15 -8.93 7.49
N LYS A 67 2.97 -8.11 8.18
CA LYS A 67 4.04 -7.24 7.63
C LYS A 67 3.61 -6.15 6.64
N GLU A 68 2.32 -6.02 6.34
CA GLU A 68 1.84 -5.20 5.22
C GLU A 68 0.71 -4.23 5.60
N THR A 69 0.19 -4.29 6.82
CA THR A 69 -0.96 -3.47 7.26
C THR A 69 -0.52 -2.40 8.25
N PHE A 70 -0.85 -1.14 8.00
CA PHE A 70 -0.47 0.01 8.80
C PHE A 70 -1.69 0.81 9.23
N GLU A 71 -1.63 1.39 10.42
CA GLU A 71 -2.63 2.35 10.88
C GLU A 71 -2.21 3.76 10.44
N VAL A 72 -2.93 4.31 9.49
CA VAL A 72 -2.67 5.60 8.86
C VAL A 72 -3.77 6.57 9.27
N ASP A 73 -3.39 7.61 9.99
CA ASP A 73 -4.33 8.64 10.45
C ASP A 73 -4.89 9.47 9.28
N GLU A 74 -4.04 9.78 8.29
CA GLU A 74 -4.37 10.57 7.10
C GLU A 74 -3.97 9.84 5.81
N ILE A 75 -4.98 9.42 5.04
CA ILE A 75 -4.76 8.68 3.79
C ILE A 75 -4.01 9.51 2.73
N ASP A 76 -4.20 10.82 2.72
CA ASP A 76 -3.50 11.73 1.80
C ASP A 76 -1.97 11.62 1.96
N LYS A 77 -1.49 11.56 3.21
CA LYS A 77 -0.06 11.38 3.51
C LYS A 77 0.47 10.02 3.06
N ALA A 78 -0.35 8.97 3.21
CA ALA A 78 0.02 7.62 2.77
C ALA A 78 0.05 7.53 1.24
N ILE A 79 -0.91 8.15 0.54
CA ILE A 79 -0.93 8.23 -0.93
C ILE A 79 0.29 9.01 -1.42
N LYS A 80 0.63 10.13 -0.78
CA LYS A 80 1.80 10.93 -1.16
C LYS A 80 3.11 10.15 -1.02
N LEU A 81 3.28 9.42 0.09
CA LEU A 81 4.43 8.51 0.27
C LEU A 81 4.44 7.39 -0.77
N PHE A 82 3.27 6.85 -1.09
CA PHE A 82 3.12 5.81 -2.08
C PHE A 82 3.54 6.30 -3.47
N ASP A 83 3.11 7.50 -3.89
CA ASP A 83 3.54 8.11 -5.14
C ASP A 83 5.03 8.37 -5.18
N GLU A 84 5.59 8.96 -4.13
CA GLU A 84 7.02 9.28 -4.09
C GLU A 84 7.90 8.03 -4.28
N VAL A 85 7.48 6.89 -3.71
CA VAL A 85 8.16 5.61 -3.94
C VAL A 85 7.87 5.11 -5.35
N ALA A 86 6.60 5.06 -5.76
CA ALA A 86 6.25 4.53 -7.07
C ALA A 86 6.93 5.28 -8.22
N GLU A 87 7.01 6.61 -8.16
CA GLU A 87 7.66 7.47 -9.16
C GLU A 87 9.15 7.19 -9.32
N LYS A 88 9.86 6.84 -8.25
CA LYS A 88 11.27 6.44 -8.34
C LYS A 88 11.48 5.14 -9.12
N TYR A 89 10.49 4.26 -9.11
CA TYR A 89 10.57 2.93 -9.69
C TYR A 89 9.68 2.77 -10.94
N MET A 90 9.11 3.86 -11.45
CA MET A 90 8.38 3.90 -12.73
C MET A 90 9.31 3.91 -13.94
#